data_AF-A2EFZ5-F1
#
_entry.id   AF-A2EFZ5-F1
#
_cell.length_a   1.000
_cell.length_b   1.000
_cell.length_c   1.000
_cell.angle_alpha   90.00
_cell.angle_beta   90.00
_cell.angle_gamma   90.00
#
_symmetry.space_group_name_H-M   'P 1'
#
loop_
_entity.id
_entity.type
_entity.pdbx_description
1 polymer ?
#
loop_
_entity_poly.entity_id
_entity_poly.type
_entity_poly.pdbx_seq_one_letter_code
_entity_poly.pdbx_strand_id
1 'polypeptide(L)'
;MLDGVLSIARDGTQKLEEQTKIQAKIQSMLEHQQNIMEDVYRDLGDFKEIQKRLDEVDELNNVIDINIQNHRKFLTDLLNKQPKSQNSQISDLIASLILNIQDAVIEMGFAHTEKGEYEVEISELLTIEDDIKSTIDSLTEKGLYLESSDDRLLRQQKYQRHIKKLYDFIQEEAKK
;
A
#
# COMPACT_ATOMS: atom_id res chain seq x y z
N MET A 1 -32.72 33.01 -75.75
CA MET A 1 -33.04 31.74 -75.06
C MET A 1 -31.80 30.97 -74.61
N LEU A 2 -30.72 30.94 -75.40
CA LEU A 2 -29.46 30.26 -75.03
C LEU A 2 -28.80 30.84 -73.76
N ASP A 3 -28.78 32.16 -73.59
CA ASP A 3 -28.17 32.82 -72.42
C ASP A 3 -28.86 32.52 -71.09
N GLY A 4 -30.19 32.33 -71.11
CA GLY A 4 -30.95 31.95 -69.91
C GLY A 4 -30.66 30.51 -69.48
N VAL A 5 -30.46 29.59 -70.43
CA VAL A 5 -30.09 28.20 -70.15
C VAL A 5 -28.66 28.11 -69.62
N LEU A 6 -27.74 28.89 -70.17
CA LEU A 6 -26.35 28.99 -69.69
C LEU A 6 -26.27 29.61 -68.29
N SER A 7 -27.11 30.61 -67.98
CA SER A 7 -27.20 31.18 -66.62
C SER A 7 -27.69 30.16 -65.60
N ILE A 8 -28.74 29.39 -65.93
CA ILE A 8 -29.28 28.35 -65.04
C ILE A 8 -28.28 27.21 -64.81
N ALA A 9 -27.56 26.80 -65.86
CA ALA A 9 -26.52 25.79 -65.74
C ALA A 9 -25.37 26.27 -64.84
N ARG A 10 -24.96 27.54 -64.99
CA ARG A 10 -23.91 28.16 -64.16
C ARG A 10 -24.32 28.25 -62.68
N ASP A 11 -25.54 28.70 -62.40
CA ASP A 11 -26.08 28.77 -61.04
C ASP A 11 -26.21 27.37 -60.41
N GLY A 12 -26.58 26.37 -61.21
CA GLY A 12 -26.62 24.96 -60.79
C GLY A 12 -25.24 24.42 -60.43
N THR A 13 -24.22 24.71 -61.24
CA THR A 13 -22.83 24.30 -60.95
C THR A 13 -22.27 24.98 -59.71
N GLN A 14 -22.55 26.27 -59.50
CA GLN A 14 -22.12 26.98 -58.29
C GLN A 14 -22.75 26.40 -57.02
N LYS A 15 -24.07 26.11 -57.06
CA LYS A 15 -24.75 25.45 -55.93
C LYS A 15 -24.19 24.06 -55.65
N LEU A 16 -23.83 23.29 -56.68
CA LEU A 16 -23.24 21.97 -56.51
C LEU A 16 -21.83 22.05 -55.89
N GLU A 17 -21.01 23.03 -56.30
CA GLU A 17 -19.71 23.28 -55.68
C GLU A 17 -19.85 23.71 -54.22
N GLU A 18 -20.83 24.56 -53.90
CA GLU A 18 -21.13 24.96 -52.52
C GLU A 18 -21.57 23.75 -51.68
N GLN A 19 -22.46 22.91 -52.20
CA GLN A 19 -22.87 21.68 -51.53
C GLN A 19 -21.69 20.73 -51.28
N THR A 20 -20.79 20.60 -52.25
CA THR A 20 -19.58 19.76 -52.11
C THR A 20 -18.65 20.29 -51.02
N LYS A 21 -18.46 21.62 -50.95
CA LYS A 21 -17.68 22.27 -49.87
C LYS A 21 -18.32 22.06 -48.50
N ILE A 22 -19.64 22.16 -48.42
CA ILE A 22 -20.39 21.91 -47.18
C ILE A 22 -20.23 20.45 -46.76
N GLN A 23 -20.34 19.50 -47.69
CA GLN A 23 -20.18 18.07 -47.40
C GLN A 23 -18.76 17.75 -46.92
N ALA A 24 -17.74 18.29 -47.57
CA ALA A 24 -16.34 18.13 -47.13
C ALA A 24 -16.13 18.69 -45.70
N LYS A 25 -16.75 19.84 -45.39
CA LYS A 25 -16.69 20.45 -44.06
C LYS A 25 -17.40 19.59 -43.01
N ILE A 26 -18.58 19.05 -43.32
CA ILE A 26 -19.32 18.14 -42.43
C ILE A 26 -18.50 16.88 -42.16
N GLN A 27 -17.88 16.31 -43.19
CA GLN A 27 -17.07 15.11 -43.04
C GLN A 27 -15.83 15.35 -42.17
N SER A 28 -15.15 16.49 -42.37
CA SER A 28 -14.06 16.90 -41.48
C SER A 28 -14.52 17.11 -40.04
N MET A 29 -15.70 17.71 -39.81
CA MET A 29 -16.27 17.87 -38.48
C MET A 29 -16.57 16.52 -37.80
N LEU A 30 -17.10 15.55 -38.55
CA LEU A 30 -17.38 14.21 -38.03
C LEU A 30 -16.09 13.49 -37.63
N GLU A 31 -15.05 13.59 -38.44
CA GLU A 31 -13.74 13.00 -38.14
C GLU A 31 -13.13 13.60 -36.86
N HIS A 32 -13.21 14.93 -36.69
CA HIS A 32 -12.77 15.58 -35.45
C HIS A 32 -13.61 15.14 -34.24
N GLN A 33 -14.93 15.00 -34.38
CA GLN A 33 -15.79 14.52 -33.31
C GLN A 33 -15.48 13.08 -32.91
N GLN A 34 -15.12 12.23 -33.88
CA GLN A 34 -14.73 10.85 -33.63
C GLN A 34 -13.41 10.79 -32.85
N ASN A 35 -12.41 11.59 -33.24
CA ASN A 35 -11.14 11.69 -32.50
C ASN A 35 -11.35 12.17 -31.06
N ILE A 36 -12.21 13.18 -30.85
CA ILE A 36 -12.55 13.65 -29.50
C ILE A 36 -13.22 12.54 -28.68
N MET A 37 -14.13 11.77 -29.29
CA MET A 37 -14.78 10.65 -28.60
C MET A 37 -13.75 9.57 -28.20
N GLU A 38 -12.82 9.22 -29.08
CA GLU A 38 -11.76 8.25 -28.79
C GLU A 38 -10.86 8.71 -27.64
N ASP A 39 -10.46 9.99 -27.61
CA ASP A 39 -9.69 10.56 -26.50
C ASP A 39 -10.49 10.52 -25.18
N VAL A 40 -11.77 10.90 -25.20
CA VAL A 40 -12.65 10.85 -24.02
C VAL A 40 -12.81 9.41 -23.50
N TYR A 41 -12.94 8.43 -24.39
CA TYR A 41 -13.05 7.02 -23.99
C TYR A 41 -11.76 6.49 -23.37
N ARG A 42 -10.60 6.87 -23.89
CA ARG A 42 -9.29 6.51 -23.32
C ARG A 42 -9.14 7.09 -21.92
N ASP A 43 -9.39 8.39 -21.77
CA ASP A 43 -9.22 9.10 -20.49
C ASP A 43 -10.23 8.62 -19.43
N LEU A 44 -11.43 8.16 -19.84
CA LEU A 44 -12.42 7.51 -18.95
C LEU A 44 -11.92 6.17 -18.39
N GLY A 45 -11.12 5.43 -19.15
CA GLY A 45 -10.49 4.19 -18.68
C GLY A 45 -9.50 4.47 -17.55
N ASP A 46 -8.63 5.46 -17.77
CA ASP A 46 -7.65 5.91 -16.79
C ASP A 46 -8.31 6.47 -15.53
N PHE A 47 -9.43 7.20 -15.69
CA PHE A 47 -10.19 7.73 -14.55
C PHE A 47 -10.73 6.64 -13.62
N LYS A 48 -11.24 5.53 -14.18
CA LYS A 48 -11.72 4.40 -13.37
C LYS A 48 -10.60 3.72 -12.61
N GLU A 49 -9.42 3.58 -13.23
CA GLU A 49 -8.25 3.01 -12.54
C GLU A 49 -7.77 3.93 -11.41
N ILE A 50 -7.70 5.24 -11.67
CA ILE A 50 -7.36 6.24 -10.64
C ILE A 50 -8.35 6.17 -9.48
N GLN A 51 -9.65 6.07 -9.77
CA GLN A 51 -10.67 5.98 -8.72
C GLN A 51 -10.53 4.71 -7.88
N LYS A 52 -10.26 3.55 -8.49
CA LYS A 52 -9.99 2.31 -7.75
C LYS A 52 -8.78 2.43 -6.83
N ARG A 53 -7.69 3.04 -7.31
CA ARG A 53 -6.49 3.30 -6.49
C ARG A 53 -6.79 4.25 -5.33
N LEU A 54 -7.68 5.22 -5.54
CA LEU A 54 -8.09 6.16 -4.51
C LEU A 54 -8.88 5.45 -3.40
N ASP A 55 -9.81 4.56 -3.77
CA ASP A 55 -10.57 3.74 -2.82
C ASP A 55 -9.64 2.83 -1.99
N GLU A 56 -8.64 2.19 -2.63
CA GLU A 56 -7.63 1.36 -1.95
C GLU A 56 -6.79 2.16 -0.93
N VAL A 57 -6.42 3.39 -1.29
CA VAL A 57 -5.67 4.29 -0.39
C VAL A 57 -6.54 4.75 0.77
N ASP A 58 -7.82 5.01 0.55
CA ASP A 58 -8.76 5.39 1.61
C ASP A 58 -9.02 4.24 2.59
N GLU A 59 -9.10 2.99 2.11
CA GLU A 59 -9.16 1.81 2.98
C GLU A 59 -7.90 1.68 3.84
N LEU A 60 -6.71 1.84 3.26
CA LEU A 60 -5.43 1.84 4.00
C LEU A 60 -5.38 2.95 5.05
N ASN A 61 -5.83 4.16 4.72
CA ASN A 61 -5.89 5.28 5.67
C ASN A 61 -6.82 4.97 6.84
N ASN A 62 -7.98 4.36 6.59
CA ASN A 62 -8.91 3.95 7.64
C ASN A 62 -8.28 2.91 8.58
N VAL A 63 -7.55 1.93 8.05
CA VAL A 63 -6.83 0.93 8.86
C VAL A 63 -5.77 1.60 9.74
N ILE A 64 -4.99 2.54 9.17
CA ILE A 64 -3.96 3.28 9.91
C ILE A 64 -4.61 4.12 11.03
N ASP A 65 -5.71 4.81 10.75
CA ASP A 65 -6.40 5.62 11.75
C ASP A 65 -6.96 4.79 12.91
N ILE A 66 -7.53 3.61 12.62
CA ILE A 66 -7.97 2.66 13.64
C ILE A 66 -6.78 2.22 14.49
N ASN A 67 -5.65 1.89 13.87
CA ASN A 67 -4.43 1.50 14.58
C ASN A 67 -3.90 2.64 15.46
N ILE A 68 -3.85 3.88 14.97
CA ILE A 68 -3.43 5.05 15.76
C ILE A 68 -4.37 5.24 16.96
N GLN A 69 -5.69 5.12 16.77
CA GLN A 69 -6.65 5.23 17.86
C GLN A 69 -6.48 4.12 18.90
N ASN A 70 -6.23 2.88 18.47
CA ASN A 70 -5.97 1.76 19.37
C ASN A 70 -4.69 1.98 20.19
N HIS A 71 -3.59 2.40 19.55
CA HIS A 71 -2.35 2.73 20.24
C HIS A 71 -2.52 3.90 21.22
N ARG A 72 -3.26 4.95 20.82
CA ARG A 72 -3.53 6.09 21.69
C ARG A 72 -4.38 5.71 22.89
N LYS A 73 -5.41 4.89 22.70
CA LYS A 73 -6.25 4.37 23.77
C LYS A 73 -5.44 3.51 24.73
N PHE A 74 -4.60 2.62 24.20
CA PHE A 74 -3.69 1.80 24.99
C PHE A 74 -2.73 2.65 25.84
N LEU A 75 -2.05 3.62 25.24
CA LEU A 75 -1.16 4.54 25.97
C LEU A 75 -1.90 5.33 27.04
N THR A 76 -3.12 5.76 26.75
CA THR A 76 -3.98 6.49 27.69
C THR A 76 -4.41 5.59 28.86
N ASP A 77 -4.76 4.34 28.60
CA ASP A 77 -5.10 3.35 29.63
C ASP A 77 -3.88 3.01 30.49
N LEU A 78 -2.69 2.96 29.89
CA LEU A 78 -1.43 2.68 30.58
C LEU A 78 -1.01 3.86 31.48
N LEU A 79 -1.26 5.09 31.04
CA LEU A 79 -1.03 6.31 31.84
C LEU A 79 -2.07 6.47 32.96
N ASN A 80 -3.34 6.12 32.72
CA ASN A 80 -4.43 6.32 33.67
C ASN A 80 -4.54 5.21 34.75
N LYS A 81 -3.97 4.02 34.53
CA LYS A 81 -4.03 2.89 35.49
C LYS A 81 -2.95 2.93 36.57
N GLN A 82 -2.12 3.97 36.70
CA GLN A 82 -1.03 3.95 37.68
C GLN A 82 -1.41 4.47 39.08
N PRO A 83 -1.27 3.65 40.14
CA PRO A 83 -0.51 4.02 41.32
C PRO A 83 0.99 3.79 41.05
N LYS A 84 1.82 4.75 41.47
CA LYS A 84 3.28 4.71 41.35
C LYS A 84 3.86 3.51 42.11
N SER A 85 4.12 2.39 41.45
CA SER A 85 4.92 1.30 42.02
C SER A 85 5.79 0.65 40.94
N GLN A 86 7.09 0.51 41.24
CA GLN A 86 8.16 0.27 40.27
C GLN A 86 8.22 -1.13 39.65
N ASN A 87 7.41 -2.11 40.09
CA ASN A 87 7.62 -3.51 39.69
C ASN A 87 6.47 -4.20 38.92
N SER A 88 5.21 -3.74 38.99
CA SER A 88 4.11 -4.45 38.29
C SER A 88 4.00 -4.11 36.80
N GLN A 89 4.40 -2.90 36.41
CA GLN A 89 4.15 -2.35 35.07
C GLN A 89 4.98 -3.02 33.96
N ILE A 90 6.18 -3.51 34.29
CA ILE A 90 7.06 -4.17 33.31
C ILE A 90 6.56 -5.57 32.99
N SER A 91 6.03 -6.29 33.98
CA SER A 91 5.44 -7.61 33.77
C SER A 91 4.23 -7.52 32.83
N ASP A 92 3.36 -6.54 33.03
CA ASP A 92 2.19 -6.32 32.16
C ASP A 92 2.61 -5.90 30.74
N LEU A 93 3.68 -5.10 30.63
CA LEU A 93 4.21 -4.64 29.35
C LEU A 93 4.88 -5.78 28.57
N ILE A 94 5.65 -6.64 29.23
CA ILE A 94 6.23 -7.84 28.61
C ILE A 94 5.14 -8.85 28.23
N ALA A 95 4.13 -9.05 29.08
CA ALA A 95 3.00 -9.92 28.75
C ALA A 95 2.24 -9.41 27.51
N SER A 96 2.02 -8.08 27.43
CA SER A 96 1.39 -7.45 26.27
C SER A 96 2.28 -7.56 25.02
N LEU A 97 3.59 -7.41 25.16
CA LEU A 97 4.54 -7.60 24.05
C LEU A 97 4.45 -9.03 23.49
N ILE A 98 4.42 -10.04 24.36
CA ILE A 98 4.28 -11.45 23.96
C ILE A 98 2.96 -11.70 23.23
N LEU A 99 1.85 -11.15 23.73
CA LEU A 99 0.55 -11.26 23.06
C LEU A 99 0.57 -10.59 21.68
N ASN A 100 1.15 -9.39 21.57
CA ASN A 100 1.25 -8.69 20.29
C ASN A 100 2.14 -9.45 19.29
N ILE A 101 3.22 -10.09 19.74
CA ILE A 101 4.06 -10.95 18.88
C ILE A 101 3.25 -12.15 18.39
N GLN A 102 2.47 -12.77 19.28
CA GLN A 102 1.62 -13.91 18.91
C GLN A 102 0.57 -13.49 17.88
N ASP A 103 -0.10 -12.36 18.11
CA ASP A 103 -1.09 -11.82 17.19
C ASP A 103 -0.45 -11.49 15.84
N ALA A 104 0.73 -10.85 15.82
CA ALA A 104 1.45 -10.54 14.58
C ALA A 104 1.82 -11.81 13.78
N VAL A 105 2.28 -12.87 14.44
CA VAL A 105 2.59 -14.15 13.79
C VAL A 105 1.33 -14.82 13.25
N ILE A 106 0.22 -14.75 13.98
CA ILE A 106 -1.06 -15.31 13.55
C ILE A 106 -1.62 -14.52 12.36
N GLU A 107 -1.63 -13.19 12.43
CA GLU A 107 -2.07 -12.32 11.34
C GLU A 107 -1.24 -12.52 10.07
N MET A 108 0.09 -12.66 10.20
CA MET A 108 0.96 -13.02 9.09
C MET A 108 0.55 -14.35 8.46
N GLY A 109 0.30 -15.38 9.27
CA GLY A 109 -0.20 -16.67 8.78
C GLY A 109 -1.55 -16.56 8.06
N PHE A 110 -2.48 -15.77 8.58
CA PHE A 110 -3.75 -15.50 7.92
C PHE A 110 -3.57 -14.78 6.58
N ALA A 111 -2.74 -13.73 6.54
CA ALA A 111 -2.50 -12.95 5.33
C ALA A 111 -1.89 -13.79 4.19
N HIS A 112 -0.98 -14.73 4.49
CA HIS A 112 -0.48 -15.67 3.48
C HIS A 112 -1.53 -16.70 3.07
N THR A 113 -2.28 -17.24 4.04
CA THR A 113 -3.34 -18.23 3.75
C THR A 113 -4.43 -17.64 2.85
N GLU A 114 -4.81 -16.37 3.07
CA GLU A 114 -5.78 -15.65 2.21
C GLU A 114 -5.29 -15.47 0.77
N LYS A 115 -3.97 -15.37 0.57
CA LYS A 115 -3.34 -15.32 -0.75
C LYS A 115 -3.13 -16.72 -1.37
N GLY A 116 -3.44 -17.78 -0.64
CA GLY A 116 -3.18 -19.16 -1.05
C GLY A 116 -1.70 -19.57 -0.92
N GLU A 117 -0.92 -18.80 -0.18
CA GLU A 117 0.49 -19.06 0.10
C GLU A 117 0.61 -19.89 1.39
N TYR A 118 1.40 -20.96 1.36
CA TYR A 118 1.64 -21.84 2.50
C TYR A 118 3.04 -21.67 3.10
N GLU A 119 3.84 -20.77 2.51
CA GLU A 119 5.20 -20.46 2.90
C GLU A 119 5.26 -18.99 3.29
N VAL A 120 5.95 -18.70 4.39
CA VAL A 120 6.19 -17.34 4.89
C VAL A 120 7.64 -17.00 4.63
N GLU A 121 7.92 -15.79 4.16
CA GLU A 121 9.30 -15.40 3.91
C GLU A 121 10.07 -15.26 5.22
N ILE A 122 11.29 -15.80 5.26
CA ILE A 122 12.13 -15.75 6.47
C ILE A 122 12.50 -14.31 6.87
N SER A 123 12.47 -13.37 5.91
CA SER A 123 12.63 -11.93 6.09
C SER A 123 11.55 -11.32 6.99
N GLU A 124 10.33 -11.80 6.89
CA GLU A 124 9.19 -11.29 7.67
C GLU A 124 9.30 -11.75 9.14
N LEU A 125 9.73 -12.99 9.38
CA LEU A 125 10.03 -13.49 10.72
C LEU A 125 11.22 -12.77 11.36
N LEU A 126 12.26 -12.45 10.58
CA LEU A 126 13.41 -11.66 11.05
C LEU A 126 13.00 -10.26 11.52
N THR A 127 12.05 -9.65 10.82
CA THR A 127 11.54 -8.32 11.19
C THR A 127 10.88 -8.35 12.58
N ILE A 128 10.07 -9.38 12.86
CA ILE A 128 9.49 -9.58 14.20
C ILE A 128 10.58 -9.78 15.26
N GLU A 129 11.61 -10.59 14.97
CA GLU A 129 12.70 -10.84 15.93
C GLU A 129 13.48 -9.56 16.27
N ASP A 130 13.73 -8.70 15.27
CA ASP A 130 14.41 -7.42 15.45
C ASP A 130 13.58 -6.43 16.29
N ASP A 131 12.27 -6.39 16.08
CA ASP A 131 11.35 -5.55 16.87
C ASP A 131 11.32 -5.99 18.34
N ILE A 132 11.33 -7.30 18.60
CA ILE A 132 11.43 -7.86 19.96
C ILE A 132 12.73 -7.41 20.61
N LYS A 133 13.86 -7.61 19.91
CA LYS A 133 15.17 -7.26 20.42
C LYS A 133 15.26 -5.76 20.72
N SER A 134 14.83 -4.92 19.79
CA SER A 134 14.83 -3.46 19.92
C SER A 134 13.98 -2.99 21.11
N THR A 135 12.83 -3.62 21.32
CA THR A 135 11.95 -3.33 22.45
C THR A 135 12.62 -3.67 23.78
N ILE A 136 13.20 -4.87 23.90
CA ILE A 136 13.87 -5.29 25.13
C ILE A 136 15.11 -4.42 25.38
N ASP A 137 15.94 -4.14 24.37
CA ASP A 137 17.10 -3.24 24.49
C ASP A 137 16.66 -1.85 24.99
N SER A 138 15.58 -1.30 24.43
CA SER A 138 15.00 -0.01 24.85
C SER A 138 14.48 -0.01 26.29
N LEU A 139 13.88 -1.12 26.73
CA LEU A 139 13.40 -1.27 28.11
C LEU A 139 14.58 -1.36 29.10
N THR A 140 15.66 -2.07 28.72
CA THR A 140 16.89 -2.14 29.52
C THR A 140 17.55 -0.77 29.63
N GLU A 141 17.69 -0.04 28.52
CA GLU A 141 18.32 1.30 28.49
C GLU A 141 17.56 2.33 29.33
N LYS A 142 16.23 2.25 29.35
CA LYS A 142 15.38 3.11 30.18
C LYS A 142 15.33 2.69 31.66
N GLY A 143 16.07 1.63 32.04
CA GLY A 143 16.08 1.09 33.40
C GLY A 143 14.75 0.47 33.83
N LEU A 144 13.86 0.18 32.87
CA LEU A 144 12.57 -0.46 33.14
C LEU A 144 12.73 -1.98 33.19
N TYR A 145 13.59 -2.56 32.36
CA TYR A 145 13.93 -3.98 32.46
C TYR A 145 15.26 -4.14 33.21
N LEU A 146 15.19 -4.60 34.45
CA LEU A 146 16.35 -4.83 35.31
C LEU A 146 17.05 -6.13 34.91
N GLU A 147 17.85 -6.04 33.86
CA GLU A 147 18.70 -7.13 33.38
C GLU A 147 20.12 -6.99 33.94
N SER A 148 20.72 -8.09 34.37
CA SER A 148 22.13 -8.08 34.75
C SER A 148 23.02 -7.92 33.51
N SER A 149 24.22 -7.36 33.67
CA SER A 149 25.18 -7.24 32.57
C SER A 149 25.51 -8.59 31.93
N ASP A 150 25.55 -9.66 32.74
CA ASP A 150 25.81 -11.02 32.27
C ASP A 150 24.64 -11.58 31.46
N ASP A 151 23.39 -11.34 31.89
CA ASP A 151 22.19 -11.77 31.16
C ASP A 151 22.06 -11.03 29.82
N ARG A 152 22.35 -9.73 29.81
CA ARG A 152 22.36 -8.92 28.59
C ARG A 152 23.39 -9.45 27.59
N LEU A 153 24.60 -9.76 28.05
CA LEU A 153 25.65 -10.34 27.21
C LEU A 153 25.23 -11.71 26.68
N LEU A 154 24.63 -12.56 27.51
CA LEU A 154 24.13 -13.88 27.12
C LEU A 154 23.04 -13.76 26.04
N ARG A 155 22.10 -12.81 26.19
CA ARG A 155 21.06 -12.53 25.17
C ARG A 155 21.68 -12.12 23.85
N GLN A 156 22.62 -11.18 23.86
CA GLN A 156 23.31 -10.74 22.65
C GLN A 156 24.05 -11.88 21.95
N GLN A 157 24.74 -12.74 22.71
CA GLN A 157 25.41 -13.92 22.16
C GLN A 157 24.46 -14.97 21.58
N LYS A 158 23.27 -15.16 22.20
CA LYS A 158 22.24 -16.05 21.67
C LYS A 158 21.68 -15.52 20.36
N TYR A 159 21.32 -14.24 20.32
CA TYR A 159 20.83 -13.57 19.13
C TYR A 159 21.87 -13.60 18.00
N GLN A 160 23.13 -13.24 18.25
CA GLN A 160 24.20 -13.32 17.24
C GLN A 160 24.40 -14.74 16.70
N ARG A 161 24.32 -15.77 17.56
CA ARG A 161 24.37 -17.17 17.11
C ARG A 161 23.16 -17.52 16.24
N HIS A 162 21.97 -17.03 16.58
CA HIS A 162 20.76 -17.26 15.80
C HIS A 162 20.87 -16.63 14.41
N ILE A 163 21.19 -15.33 14.34
CA ILE A 163 21.40 -14.62 13.07
C ILE A 163 22.48 -15.29 12.22
N LYS A 164 23.59 -15.74 12.83
CA LYS A 164 24.63 -16.47 12.11
C LYS A 164 24.09 -17.76 11.48
N LYS A 165 23.29 -18.55 12.21
CA LYS A 165 22.68 -19.78 11.67
C LYS A 165 21.75 -19.48 10.49
N LEU A 166 20.97 -18.41 10.59
CA LEU A 166 20.09 -17.99 9.49
C LEU A 166 20.90 -17.57 8.26
N TYR A 167 21.98 -16.83 8.45
CA TYR A 167 22.88 -16.44 7.38
C TYR A 167 23.53 -17.66 6.72
N ASP A 168 24.03 -18.60 7.52
CA ASP A 168 24.63 -19.85 7.04
C ASP A 168 23.59 -20.66 6.24
N PHE A 169 22.35 -20.76 6.73
CA PHE A 169 21.24 -21.43 6.04
C PHE A 169 20.90 -20.78 4.67
N ILE A 170 20.77 -19.44 4.64
CA ILE A 170 20.51 -18.70 3.39
C ILE A 170 21.65 -18.92 2.39
N GLN A 171 22.91 -18.91 2.85
CA GLN A 171 24.06 -19.18 1.98
C GLN A 171 24.12 -20.62 1.46
N GLU A 172 23.66 -21.59 2.23
CA GLU A 172 23.60 -23.00 1.83
C GLU A 172 22.48 -23.24 0.80
N GLU A 173 21.30 -22.65 0.99
CA GLU A 173 20.20 -22.72 0.03
C GLU A 173 20.52 -21.97 -1.27
N ALA A 174 21.20 -20.81 -1.21
CA ALA A 174 21.59 -20.06 -2.41
C ALA A 174 22.66 -20.76 -3.29
N LYS A 175 23.28 -21.85 -2.80
CA LYS A 175 24.25 -22.66 -3.55
C LYS A 175 23.63 -23.90 -4.22
N LYS A 176 22.36 -24.19 -3.94
CA LYS A 176 21.60 -25.26 -4.61
C LYS A 176 20.94 -24.73 -5.87
#